data_AF-A0A815TYL4-F1
#
_entry.id   AF-A0A815TYL4-F1
#
_cell.length_a   1.000
_cell.length_b   1.000
_cell.length_c   1.000
_cell.angle_alpha   90.00
_cell.angle_beta   90.00
_cell.angle_gamma   90.00
#
_symmetry.space_group_name_H-M   'P 1'
#
loop_
_entity.id
_entity.type
_entity.pdbx_description
1 polymer ?
#
loop_
_entity_poly.entity_id
_entity_poly.type
_entity_poly.pdbx_seq_one_letter_code
_entity_poly.pdbx_strand_id
1 'polypeptide(L)'
;MMRILLNNTCLFQFQGFSIIHLVSAFLYWWAWDDRSWRDVIMIPEYLNHIEAGLYIWSTSWYPKIDTLGSYYTLEIHKIELAASIIDLFANFGWIMSWYMTYTRTLGRGFTFDDPDVIAFSTTTIAAIVYVSYSFQVYMYPEQYNDNLLYTYGDILYFLGACFYIFAAMRDQNWFWFLPLSGQYGVAAGKIHVDTKTLPKFGQPVVLMTDCCRKRSKKQIEQTTEIELNDNNDIITSYF
;
A
#
# COMPACT_ATOMS: atom_id res chain seq x y z
N MET A 1 32.90 5.26 26.87
CA MET A 1 32.84 6.32 25.84
C MET A 1 32.32 5.77 24.50
N MET A 2 32.83 4.64 24.00
CA MET A 2 32.34 4.02 22.75
C MET A 2 30.88 3.48 22.83
N ARG A 3 30.43 2.98 23.99
CA ARG A 3 29.01 2.62 24.23
C ARG A 3 28.03 3.80 24.15
N ILE A 4 28.44 5.00 24.55
CA ILE A 4 27.56 6.18 24.59
C ILE A 4 27.34 6.74 23.17
N LEU A 5 28.37 6.67 22.31
CA LEU A 5 28.25 7.08 20.91
C LEU A 5 27.36 6.11 20.12
N LEU A 6 27.47 4.79 20.37
CA LEU A 6 26.59 3.78 19.78
C LEU A 6 25.12 3.98 20.21
N ASN A 7 24.85 4.26 21.49
CA ASN A 7 23.49 4.52 21.97
C ASN A 7 22.83 5.73 21.28
N ASN A 8 23.55 6.82 21.05
CA ASN A 8 22.96 8.01 20.44
C ASN A 8 22.66 7.85 18.95
N THR A 9 23.51 7.14 18.19
CA THR A 9 23.22 6.81 16.78
C THR A 9 22.08 5.81 16.64
N CYS A 10 22.00 4.83 17.55
CA CYS A 10 20.95 3.82 17.53
C CYS A 10 19.59 4.44 17.90
N LEU A 11 19.54 5.29 18.93
CA LEU A 11 18.32 6.04 19.30
C LEU A 11 17.82 6.96 18.17
N PHE A 12 18.74 7.63 17.46
CA PHE A 12 18.37 8.48 16.32
C PHE A 12 17.84 7.66 15.14
N GLN A 13 18.39 6.47 14.89
CA GLN A 13 17.86 5.54 13.89
C GLN A 13 16.46 5.06 14.24
N PHE A 14 16.20 4.68 15.50
CA PHE A 14 14.87 4.25 15.96
C PHE A 14 13.82 5.36 15.83
N GLN A 15 14.12 6.55 16.35
CA GLN A 15 13.21 7.68 16.24
C GLN A 15 12.95 8.06 14.77
N GLY A 16 13.99 8.02 13.94
CA GLY A 16 13.87 8.26 12.50
C GLY A 16 12.92 7.28 11.82
N PHE A 17 13.08 5.97 12.06
CA PHE A 17 12.22 4.94 11.46
C PHE A 17 10.77 5.03 11.93
N SER A 18 10.52 5.21 13.23
CA SER A 18 9.15 5.36 13.73
C SER A 18 8.46 6.62 13.18
N ILE A 19 9.21 7.72 12.98
CA ILE A 19 8.67 8.93 12.33
C ILE A 19 8.37 8.68 10.86
N ILE A 20 9.28 8.05 10.12
CA ILE A 20 9.06 7.71 8.71
C ILE A 20 7.82 6.83 8.56
N HIS A 21 7.65 5.87 9.46
CA HIS A 21 6.47 5.01 9.47
C HIS A 21 5.18 5.79 9.73
N LEU A 22 5.17 6.66 10.73
CA LEU A 22 4.03 7.53 11.00
C LEU A 22 3.69 8.42 9.79
N VAL A 23 4.71 8.99 9.13
CA VAL A 23 4.53 9.77 7.90
C VAL A 23 3.97 8.91 6.77
N SER A 24 4.42 7.66 6.64
CA SER A 24 3.89 6.70 5.67
C SER A 24 2.40 6.43 5.91
N ALA A 25 1.99 6.18 7.17
CA ALA A 25 0.59 6.00 7.55
C ALA A 25 -0.25 7.24 7.18
N PHE A 26 0.23 8.46 7.49
CA PHE A 26 -0.46 9.68 7.09
C PHE A 26 -0.58 9.87 5.58
N LEU A 27 0.47 9.57 4.82
CA LEU A 27 0.44 9.64 3.36
C LEU A 27 -0.54 8.64 2.77
N TYR A 28 -0.66 7.47 3.39
CA TYR A 28 -1.60 6.46 2.97
C TYR A 28 -3.04 6.87 3.28
N TRP A 29 -3.31 7.40 4.47
CA TRP A 29 -4.61 8.02 4.74
C TRP A 29 -4.92 9.11 3.71
N TRP A 30 -3.95 9.98 3.41
CA TRP A 30 -4.12 11.00 2.37
C TRP A 30 -4.38 10.41 0.97
N ALA A 31 -3.83 9.24 0.65
CA ALA A 31 -4.09 8.57 -0.62
C ALA A 31 -5.55 8.09 -0.78
N TRP A 32 -6.30 8.00 0.33
CA TRP A 32 -7.69 7.55 0.40
C TRP A 32 -8.66 8.69 0.79
N ASP A 33 -8.37 9.91 0.33
CA ASP A 33 -9.14 11.12 0.64
C ASP A 33 -10.59 11.11 0.14
N ASP A 34 -10.89 10.25 -0.84
CA ASP A 34 -12.22 10.05 -1.42
C ASP A 34 -13.10 9.07 -0.61
N ARG A 35 -12.54 8.40 0.40
CA ARG A 35 -13.26 7.42 1.23
C ARG A 35 -13.73 7.99 2.55
N SER A 36 -14.86 7.46 3.03
CA SER A 36 -15.37 7.84 4.34
C SER A 36 -14.53 7.15 5.42
N TRP A 37 -14.25 7.86 6.50
CA TRP A 37 -13.61 7.28 7.68
C TRP A 37 -14.40 6.12 8.30
N ARG A 38 -15.68 5.97 7.97
CA ARG A 38 -16.52 4.85 8.45
C ARG A 38 -16.38 3.60 7.59
N ASP A 39 -15.72 3.69 6.44
CA ASP A 39 -15.63 2.57 5.53
C ASP A 39 -14.75 1.48 6.13
N VAL A 40 -15.23 0.23 6.10
CA VAL A 40 -14.53 -0.94 6.66
C VAL A 40 -13.14 -1.12 6.05
N ILE A 41 -12.96 -0.65 4.80
CA ILE A 41 -11.67 -0.67 4.12
C ILE A 41 -10.59 0.20 4.80
N MET A 42 -10.99 1.16 5.63
CA MET A 42 -10.05 2.03 6.36
C MET A 42 -9.57 1.42 7.68
N ILE A 43 -10.14 0.29 8.12
CA ILE A 43 -9.73 -0.37 9.38
C ILE A 43 -8.22 -0.69 9.42
N PRO A 44 -7.60 -1.25 8.37
CA PRO A 44 -6.16 -1.48 8.36
C PRO A 44 -5.35 -0.20 8.59
N GLU A 45 -5.82 0.93 8.08
CA GLU A 45 -5.14 2.22 8.26
C GLU A 45 -5.20 2.73 9.69
N TYR A 46 -6.32 2.51 10.38
CA TYR A 46 -6.41 2.82 11.81
C TYR A 46 -5.46 1.98 12.64
N LEU A 47 -5.31 0.71 12.29
CA LEU A 47 -4.37 -0.19 12.96
C LEU A 47 -2.92 0.27 12.75
N ASN A 48 -2.55 0.66 11.53
CA ASN A 48 -1.23 1.24 11.23
C ASN A 48 -0.93 2.48 12.06
N HIS A 49 -1.89 3.40 12.20
CA HIS A 49 -1.68 4.61 13.03
C HIS A 49 -1.51 4.28 14.52
N ILE A 50 -2.31 3.33 15.04
CA ILE A 50 -2.20 2.87 16.43
C ILE A 50 -0.84 2.25 16.67
N GLU A 51 -0.40 1.38 15.77
CA GLU A 51 0.88 0.69 15.85
C GLU A 51 2.08 1.64 15.74
N ALA A 52 2.09 2.57 14.78
CA ALA A 52 3.08 3.63 14.71
C ALA A 52 3.14 4.44 16.02
N GLY A 53 1.99 4.76 16.61
CA GLY A 53 1.89 5.42 17.91
C GLY A 53 2.51 4.60 19.05
N LEU A 54 2.30 3.28 19.06
CA LEU A 54 2.90 2.38 20.05
C LEU A 54 4.43 2.32 19.92
N TYR A 55 4.98 2.27 18.71
CA TYR A 55 6.44 2.32 18.49
C TYR A 55 7.06 3.66 18.91
N ILE A 56 6.41 4.79 18.60
CA ILE A 56 6.87 6.10 19.09
C ILE A 56 6.84 6.13 20.62
N TRP A 57 5.77 5.60 21.22
CA TRP A 57 5.64 5.54 22.67
C TRP A 57 6.72 4.65 23.29
N SER A 58 6.94 3.43 22.79
CA SER A 58 8.01 2.55 23.27
C SER A 58 9.37 3.24 23.17
N THR A 59 9.60 3.98 22.07
CA THR A 59 10.86 4.68 21.85
C THR A 59 11.15 5.74 22.91
N SER A 60 10.12 6.41 23.42
CA SER A 60 10.27 7.41 24.50
C SER A 60 10.73 6.81 25.84
N TRP A 61 10.73 5.47 25.97
CA TRP A 61 11.16 4.77 27.18
C TRP A 61 12.59 4.25 27.10
N TYR A 62 13.23 4.18 25.93
CA TYR A 62 14.63 3.75 25.79
C TYR A 62 15.61 4.51 26.70
N PRO A 63 15.54 5.85 26.84
CA PRO A 63 16.45 6.57 27.75
C PRO A 63 16.33 6.12 29.21
N LYS A 64 15.18 5.54 29.60
CA LYS A 64 14.94 5.05 30.95
C LYS A 64 15.61 3.71 31.21
N ILE A 65 15.88 2.90 30.17
CA ILE A 65 16.55 1.59 30.31
C ILE A 65 17.92 1.76 30.98
N ASP A 66 18.72 2.71 30.50
CA ASP A 66 20.07 2.98 31.02
C ASP A 66 20.07 3.43 32.49
N THR A 67 18.96 4.03 32.95
CA THR A 67 18.84 4.63 34.29
C THR A 67 18.10 3.78 35.31
N LEU A 68 17.12 2.98 34.89
CA LEU A 68 16.17 2.31 35.77
C LEU A 68 16.17 0.78 35.60
N GLY A 69 16.99 0.24 34.70
CA GLY A 69 17.30 -1.19 34.62
C GLY A 69 16.29 -2.04 33.85
N SER A 70 16.40 -3.37 34.04
CA SER A 70 15.77 -4.41 33.22
C SER A 70 14.25 -4.44 33.21
N TYR A 71 13.59 -3.82 34.20
CA TYR A 71 12.12 -3.72 34.23
C TYR A 71 11.58 -2.96 33.00
N TYR A 72 12.22 -1.84 32.64
CA TYR A 72 11.80 -1.03 31.51
C TYR A 72 12.02 -1.74 30.16
N THR A 73 13.05 -2.57 30.06
CA THR A 73 13.30 -3.40 28.88
C THR A 73 12.13 -4.34 28.60
N LEU A 74 11.62 -5.03 29.62
CA LEU A 74 10.51 -5.96 29.45
C LEU A 74 9.20 -5.25 29.08
N GLU A 75 8.93 -4.09 29.67
CA GLU A 75 7.72 -3.30 29.35
C GLU A 75 7.76 -2.73 27.93
N ILE A 76 8.92 -2.24 27.48
CA ILE A 76 9.12 -1.80 26.08
C ILE A 76 8.82 -2.95 25.11
N HIS A 77 9.31 -4.16 25.40
CA HIS A 77 9.03 -5.32 24.56
C HIS A 77 7.58 -5.75 24.51
N LYS A 78 6.83 -5.61 25.62
CA LYS A 78 5.39 -5.90 25.60
C LYS A 78 4.66 -4.93 24.67
N ILE A 79 5.06 -3.65 24.68
CA ILE A 79 4.50 -2.62 23.80
C ILE A 79 4.87 -2.93 22.35
N GLU A 80 6.13 -3.24 22.06
CA GLU A 80 6.62 -3.56 20.72
C GLU A 80 5.98 -4.83 20.17
N LEU A 81 5.85 -5.90 20.98
CA LEU A 81 5.15 -7.11 20.57
C LEU A 81 3.68 -6.82 20.23
N ALA A 82 3.00 -6.01 21.05
CA ALA A 82 1.63 -5.61 20.76
C ALA A 82 1.55 -4.82 19.45
N ALA A 83 2.49 -3.90 19.21
CA ALA A 83 2.62 -3.17 17.96
C ALA A 83 2.82 -4.12 16.77
N SER A 84 3.78 -5.05 16.83
CA SER A 84 4.05 -6.00 15.73
C SER A 84 2.88 -6.94 15.45
N ILE A 85 2.10 -7.32 16.46
CA ILE A 85 0.87 -8.11 16.26
C ILE A 85 -0.18 -7.26 15.54
N ILE A 86 -0.39 -6.01 15.96
CA ILE A 86 -1.32 -5.09 15.30
C ILE A 86 -0.92 -4.86 13.84
N ASP A 87 0.37 -4.65 13.57
CA ASP A 87 0.93 -4.52 12.22
C ASP A 87 0.62 -5.76 11.37
N LEU A 88 0.82 -6.96 11.93
CA LEU A 88 0.49 -8.20 11.22
C LEU A 88 -1.00 -8.26 10.83
N PHE A 89 -1.91 -7.90 11.74
CA PHE A 89 -3.34 -7.83 11.44
C PHE A 89 -3.68 -6.73 10.42
N ALA A 90 -3.02 -5.57 10.50
CA ALA A 90 -3.19 -4.48 9.55
C ALA A 90 -2.78 -4.92 8.14
N ASN A 91 -1.62 -5.58 8.00
CA ASN A 91 -1.15 -6.11 6.72
C ASN A 91 -2.11 -7.14 6.11
N PHE A 92 -2.65 -8.07 6.90
CA PHE A 92 -3.70 -8.99 6.41
C PHE A 92 -4.98 -8.24 5.99
N GLY A 93 -5.38 -7.24 6.77
CA GLY A 93 -6.50 -6.37 6.44
C GLY A 93 -6.29 -5.60 5.14
N TRP A 94 -5.06 -5.14 4.88
CA TRP A 94 -4.67 -4.48 3.63
C TRP A 94 -4.78 -5.42 2.44
N ILE A 95 -4.26 -6.64 2.55
CA ILE A 95 -4.36 -7.65 1.49
C ILE A 95 -5.84 -7.92 1.14
N MET A 96 -6.69 -8.09 2.16
CA MET A 96 -8.12 -8.35 1.94
C MET A 96 -8.83 -7.15 1.33
N SER A 97 -8.56 -5.95 1.85
CA SER A 97 -9.10 -4.69 1.35
C SER A 97 -8.75 -4.48 -0.11
N TRP A 98 -7.47 -4.59 -0.44
CA TRP A 98 -6.94 -4.49 -1.78
C TRP A 98 -7.58 -5.56 -2.70
N TYR A 99 -7.64 -6.82 -2.25
CA TYR A 99 -8.27 -7.89 -3.03
C TYR A 99 -9.73 -7.59 -3.38
N MET A 100 -10.47 -6.94 -2.48
CA MET A 100 -11.89 -6.59 -2.69
C MET A 100 -12.10 -5.34 -3.56
N THR A 101 -11.22 -4.34 -3.49
CA THR A 101 -11.48 -3.03 -4.10
C THR A 101 -10.57 -2.68 -5.27
N TYR A 102 -9.48 -3.41 -5.48
CA TYR A 102 -8.48 -3.00 -6.45
C TYR A 102 -8.87 -3.36 -7.88
N THR A 103 -8.91 -2.34 -8.73
CA THR A 103 -9.15 -2.49 -10.17
C THR A 103 -7.89 -3.02 -10.85
N ARG A 104 -7.95 -4.23 -11.40
CA ARG A 104 -6.82 -4.85 -12.11
C ARG A 104 -6.63 -4.21 -13.49
N THR A 105 -5.52 -3.52 -13.70
CA THR A 105 -5.13 -2.96 -15.01
C THR A 105 -3.64 -3.24 -15.30
N LEU A 106 -3.17 -3.04 -16.54
CA LEU A 106 -1.74 -3.24 -16.84
C LEU A 106 -0.88 -2.26 -16.01
N GLY A 107 0.08 -2.79 -15.24
CA GLY A 107 0.90 -2.03 -14.29
C GLY A 107 0.20 -1.66 -12.97
N ARG A 108 -1.02 -2.18 -12.73
CA ARG A 108 -1.72 -2.15 -11.43
C ARG A 108 -2.31 -3.53 -11.17
N GLY A 109 -1.70 -4.29 -10.27
CA GLY A 109 -2.06 -5.70 -10.09
C GLY A 109 -1.35 -6.33 -8.91
N PHE A 110 -1.77 -7.56 -8.56
CA PHE A 110 -1.12 -8.32 -7.49
C PHE A 110 0.12 -9.01 -8.06
N THR A 111 1.07 -8.19 -8.49
CA THR A 111 2.26 -8.57 -9.22
C THR A 111 3.46 -7.86 -8.60
N PHE A 112 4.65 -8.46 -8.69
CA PHE A 112 5.84 -7.93 -8.01
C PHE A 112 6.38 -6.61 -8.60
N ASP A 113 5.82 -6.13 -9.70
CA ASP A 113 6.07 -4.80 -10.26
C ASP A 113 5.23 -3.69 -9.58
N ASP A 114 4.18 -4.05 -8.82
CA ASP A 114 3.36 -3.09 -8.09
C ASP A 114 4.04 -2.73 -6.74
N PRO A 115 4.37 -1.45 -6.49
CA PRO A 115 5.00 -1.03 -5.24
C PRO A 115 4.16 -1.34 -4.00
N ASP A 116 2.82 -1.39 -4.08
CA ASP A 116 1.98 -1.84 -2.96
C ASP A 116 2.29 -3.29 -2.59
N VAL A 117 2.53 -4.12 -3.60
CA VAL A 117 2.78 -5.55 -3.40
C VAL A 117 4.08 -5.78 -2.67
N ILE A 118 5.12 -5.03 -3.05
CA ILE A 118 6.41 -5.05 -2.38
C ILE A 118 6.28 -4.48 -0.97
N ALA A 119 5.58 -3.35 -0.81
CA ALA A 119 5.38 -2.67 0.45
C ALA A 119 4.69 -3.58 1.49
N PHE A 120 3.55 -4.19 1.14
CA PHE A 120 2.87 -5.11 2.05
C PHE A 120 3.73 -6.36 2.32
N SER A 121 4.42 -6.90 1.30
CA SER A 121 5.20 -8.13 1.48
C SER A 121 6.36 -7.91 2.46
N THR A 122 7.08 -6.80 2.29
CA THR A 122 8.22 -6.44 3.13
C THR A 122 7.81 -6.11 4.55
N THR A 123 6.71 -5.36 4.74
CA THR A 123 6.14 -5.08 6.07
C THR A 123 5.57 -6.32 6.75
N THR A 124 4.87 -7.20 6.03
CA THR A 124 4.40 -8.49 6.57
C THR A 124 5.57 -9.36 7.04
N ILE A 125 6.64 -9.47 6.24
CA ILE A 125 7.84 -10.22 6.63
C ILE A 125 8.49 -9.55 7.85
N ALA A 126 8.61 -8.22 7.88
CA ALA A 126 9.16 -7.50 9.02
C ALA A 126 8.33 -7.75 10.29
N ALA A 127 7.00 -7.71 10.23
CA ALA A 127 6.11 -8.01 11.35
C ALA A 127 6.33 -9.44 11.89
N ILE A 128 6.47 -10.43 11.00
CA ILE A 128 6.79 -11.82 11.38
C ILE A 128 8.16 -11.90 12.07
N VAL A 129 9.16 -11.18 11.54
CA VAL A 129 10.50 -11.11 12.15
C VAL A 129 10.43 -10.48 13.53
N TYR A 130 9.68 -9.40 13.72
CA TYR A 130 9.51 -8.74 15.02
C TYR A 130 8.75 -9.60 16.04
N VAL A 131 7.71 -10.30 15.62
CA VAL A 131 7.02 -11.26 16.48
C VAL A 131 7.98 -12.38 16.91
N SER A 132 8.76 -12.91 15.96
CA SER A 132 9.75 -13.97 16.23
C SER A 132 10.85 -13.48 17.17
N TYR A 133 11.36 -12.27 16.95
CA TYR A 133 12.31 -11.58 17.82
C TYR A 133 11.75 -11.43 19.25
N SER A 134 10.51 -10.96 19.37
CA SER A 134 9.85 -10.76 20.67
C SER A 134 9.70 -12.08 21.45
N PHE A 135 9.35 -13.18 20.76
CA PHE A 135 9.34 -14.51 21.39
C PHE A 135 10.75 -14.96 21.80
N GLN A 136 11.76 -14.71 20.99
CA GLN A 136 13.14 -15.05 21.31
C GLN A 136 13.62 -14.30 22.56
N VAL A 137 13.38 -12.99 22.65
CA VAL A 137 13.75 -12.18 23.83
C VAL A 137 12.96 -12.60 25.06
N TYR A 138 11.69 -12.97 24.92
CA TYR A 138 10.91 -13.50 26.03
C TYR A 138 11.52 -14.80 26.61
N MET A 139 12.04 -15.68 25.74
CA MET A 139 12.68 -16.93 26.15
C MET A 139 14.12 -16.73 26.64
N TYR A 140 14.85 -15.79 26.03
CA TYR A 140 16.27 -15.52 26.24
C TYR A 140 16.55 -14.01 26.35
N PRO A 141 16.24 -13.38 27.50
CA PRO A 141 16.35 -11.92 27.67
C PRO A 141 17.76 -11.37 27.47
N GLU A 142 18.80 -12.20 27.66
CA GLU A 142 20.20 -11.85 27.45
C GLU A 142 20.55 -11.54 25.99
N GLN A 143 19.74 -12.00 25.03
CA GLN A 143 19.98 -11.80 23.59
C GLN A 143 19.49 -10.44 23.09
N TYR A 144 18.99 -9.57 23.97
CA TYR A 144 18.39 -8.29 23.61
C TYR A 144 19.29 -7.37 22.77
N ASN A 145 20.53 -7.15 23.22
CA ASN A 145 21.40 -6.11 22.65
C ASN A 145 22.07 -6.50 21.31
N ASP A 146 22.21 -7.79 21.03
CA ASP A 146 23.04 -8.29 19.91
C ASP A 146 22.21 -9.07 18.87
N ASN A 147 20.89 -8.87 18.84
CA ASN A 147 20.02 -9.67 18.00
C ASN A 147 19.96 -9.18 16.55
N LEU A 148 20.52 -9.97 15.64
CA LEU A 148 20.47 -9.71 14.19
C LEU A 148 19.05 -9.69 13.63
N LEU A 149 18.10 -10.43 14.21
CA LEU A 149 16.70 -10.43 13.73
C LEU A 149 16.09 -9.05 13.82
N TYR A 150 16.36 -8.33 14.90
CA TYR A 150 15.83 -7.00 15.11
C TYR A 150 16.35 -6.02 14.06
N THR A 151 17.66 -6.02 13.80
CA THR A 151 18.28 -5.20 12.74
C THR A 151 17.73 -5.55 11.36
N TYR A 152 17.50 -6.82 11.04
CA TYR A 152 16.89 -7.21 9.77
C TYR A 152 15.42 -6.81 9.68
N GLY A 153 14.70 -6.87 10.80
CA GLY A 153 13.35 -6.33 10.95
C GLY A 153 13.30 -4.86 10.56
N ASP A 154 14.15 -4.03 11.16
CA ASP A 154 14.26 -2.60 10.86
C ASP A 154 14.53 -2.31 9.39
N ILE A 155 15.49 -3.02 8.78
CA ILE A 155 15.84 -2.83 7.37
C ILE A 155 14.66 -3.16 6.46
N LEU A 156 14.00 -4.31 6.69
CA LEU A 156 12.84 -4.71 5.91
C LEU A 156 11.68 -3.72 6.07
N TYR A 157 11.47 -3.26 7.30
CA TYR A 157 10.43 -2.31 7.65
C TYR A 157 10.67 -0.96 6.95
N PHE A 158 11.90 -0.45 6.99
CA PHE A 158 12.30 0.77 6.31
C PHE A 158 12.13 0.67 4.78
N LEU A 159 12.53 -0.46 4.19
CA LEU A 159 12.31 -0.70 2.76
C LEU A 159 10.81 -0.70 2.44
N GLY A 160 9.99 -1.37 3.25
CA GLY A 160 8.54 -1.38 3.10
C GLY A 160 7.93 0.01 3.18
N ALA A 161 8.31 0.82 4.17
CA ALA A 161 7.87 2.21 4.29
C ALA A 161 8.26 3.05 3.06
N CYS A 162 9.46 2.85 2.49
CA CYS A 162 9.86 3.54 1.26
C CYS A 162 8.95 3.16 0.08
N PHE A 163 8.70 1.86 -0.13
CA PHE A 163 7.78 1.41 -1.18
C PHE A 163 6.36 1.91 -0.96
N TYR A 164 5.89 1.96 0.28
CA TYR A 164 4.59 2.55 0.64
C TYR A 164 4.51 4.03 0.27
N ILE A 165 5.53 4.83 0.61
CA ILE A 165 5.57 6.25 0.21
C ILE A 165 5.50 6.38 -1.31
N PHE A 166 6.25 5.57 -2.06
CA PHE A 166 6.18 5.56 -3.51
C PHE A 166 4.78 5.19 -4.03
N ALA A 167 4.11 4.20 -3.44
CA ALA A 167 2.77 3.79 -3.80
C ALA A 167 1.74 4.91 -3.52
N ALA A 168 1.77 5.52 -2.33
CA ALA A 168 0.87 6.63 -1.97
C ALA A 168 1.05 7.84 -2.92
N MET A 169 2.30 8.22 -3.20
CA MET A 169 2.60 9.29 -4.16
C MET A 169 2.17 8.94 -5.59
N ARG A 170 2.31 7.67 -5.99
CA ARG A 170 1.82 7.18 -7.29
C ARG A 170 0.31 7.33 -7.39
N ASP A 171 -0.43 6.94 -6.36
CA ASP A 171 -1.90 6.96 -6.37
C ASP A 171 -2.45 8.38 -6.42
N GLN A 172 -1.72 9.33 -5.85
CA GLN A 172 -1.97 10.76 -5.96
C GLN A 172 -1.45 11.39 -7.27
N ASN A 173 -1.02 10.56 -8.23
CA ASN A 173 -0.52 10.95 -9.55
C ASN A 173 0.74 11.83 -9.53
N TRP A 174 1.56 11.82 -8.47
CA TRP A 174 2.81 12.59 -8.46
C TRP A 174 3.85 12.00 -9.43
N PHE A 175 3.81 10.68 -9.61
CA PHE A 175 4.75 9.92 -10.44
C PHE A 175 4.14 9.40 -11.75
N TRP A 176 3.17 10.12 -12.33
CA TRP A 176 2.49 9.73 -13.57
C TRP A 176 3.41 9.40 -14.77
N PHE A 177 4.67 9.83 -14.73
CA PHE A 177 5.68 9.57 -15.76
C PHE A 177 6.52 8.30 -15.52
N LEU A 178 6.45 7.68 -14.34
CA LEU A 178 7.24 6.48 -14.06
C LEU A 178 6.58 5.24 -14.70
N PRO A 179 7.37 4.31 -15.27
CA PRO A 179 6.84 3.11 -15.92
C PRO A 179 6.08 2.18 -14.96
N LEU A 180 6.34 2.28 -13.65
CA LEU A 180 5.66 1.51 -12.59
C LEU A 180 4.44 2.24 -12.00
N SER A 181 4.06 3.40 -12.54
CA SER A 181 2.93 4.19 -12.02
C SER A 181 1.55 3.65 -12.42
N GLY A 182 1.50 2.60 -13.23
CA GLY A 182 0.27 1.96 -13.65
C GLY A 182 -0.57 2.79 -14.63
N GLN A 183 -0.02 3.85 -15.20
CA GLN A 183 -0.66 4.65 -16.25
C GLN A 183 0.00 4.41 -17.61
N TYR A 184 0.04 3.17 -18.08
CA TYR A 184 0.16 2.95 -19.52
C TYR A 184 -1.19 3.28 -20.18
N GLY A 185 -1.44 4.58 -20.42
CA GLY A 185 -2.26 4.99 -21.56
C GLY A 185 -3.44 5.94 -21.32
N VAL A 186 -3.78 6.38 -20.11
CA VAL A 186 -4.82 7.41 -19.97
C VAL A 186 -4.50 8.42 -18.88
N ALA A 187 -3.97 9.57 -19.29
CA ALA A 187 -4.04 10.79 -18.49
C ALA A 187 -5.52 11.04 -18.14
N ALA A 188 -5.81 11.34 -16.87
CA ALA A 188 -7.16 11.53 -16.33
C ALA A 188 -8.04 12.52 -17.13
N GLY A 189 -7.44 13.38 -17.96
CA GLY A 189 -8.15 14.31 -18.85
C GLY A 189 -8.71 13.75 -20.17
N LYS A 190 -8.58 12.44 -20.47
CA LYS A 190 -9.04 11.87 -21.77
C LYS A 190 -9.95 10.64 -21.68
N ILE A 191 -10.44 10.29 -20.49
CA ILE A 191 -11.46 9.24 -20.36
C ILE A 191 -12.82 9.90 -20.54
N HIS A 192 -13.40 9.77 -21.73
CA HIS A 192 -14.80 10.10 -21.96
C HIS A 192 -15.63 8.84 -21.70
N VAL A 193 -16.39 8.83 -20.59
CA VAL A 193 -17.33 7.76 -20.28
C VAL A 193 -18.70 8.17 -20.77
N ASP A 194 -19.12 7.63 -21.92
CA ASP A 194 -20.51 7.74 -22.38
C ASP A 194 -21.36 6.66 -21.71
N THR A 195 -22.05 7.02 -20.62
CA THR A 195 -23.04 6.13 -19.97
C THR A 195 -24.41 6.32 -20.62
N LYS A 196 -24.70 5.52 -21.65
CA LYS A 196 -26.08 5.44 -22.19
C LYS A 196 -27.02 4.64 -21.29
N THR A 197 -26.50 3.66 -20.55
CA THR A 197 -27.28 2.80 -19.62
C THR A 197 -26.36 2.21 -18.54
N LEU A 198 -26.83 2.17 -17.30
CA LEU A 198 -26.12 1.53 -16.19
C LEU A 198 -26.22 0.00 -16.27
N PRO A 199 -25.16 -0.76 -15.92
CA PRO A 199 -25.21 -2.21 -15.91
C PRO A 199 -26.20 -2.71 -14.84
N LYS A 200 -27.01 -3.71 -15.20
CA LYS A 200 -27.95 -4.35 -14.27
C LYS A 200 -27.22 -5.34 -13.36
N PHE A 201 -27.60 -5.36 -12.09
CA PHE A 201 -27.03 -6.26 -11.09
C PHE A 201 -27.18 -7.74 -11.54
N GLY A 202 -26.09 -8.50 -11.50
CA GLY A 202 -26.06 -9.91 -11.89
C GLY A 202 -25.84 -10.22 -13.38
N GLN A 203 -25.67 -9.20 -14.24
CA GLN A 203 -25.26 -9.44 -15.64
C GLN A 203 -23.75 -9.24 -15.81
N PRO A 204 -23.06 -10.16 -16.52
CA PRO A 204 -21.65 -10.00 -16.82
C PRO A 204 -21.45 -8.79 -17.74
N VAL A 205 -20.58 -7.87 -17.34
CA VAL A 205 -20.20 -6.72 -18.17
C VAL A 205 -19.21 -7.20 -19.21
N VAL A 206 -19.57 -7.08 -20.49
CA VAL A 206 -18.64 -7.34 -21.59
C VAL A 206 -17.83 -6.06 -21.83
N LEU A 207 -16.59 -6.05 -21.33
CA LEU A 207 -15.64 -5.01 -21.64
C LEU A 207 -15.11 -5.22 -23.06
N MET A 208 -15.58 -4.41 -24.00
CA MET A 208 -14.97 -4.35 -25.33
C MET A 208 -13.78 -3.40 -25.28
N THR A 209 -12.58 -3.97 -25.16
CA THR A 209 -11.34 -3.23 -25.37
C THR A 209 -11.00 -3.22 -26.85
N ASP A 210 -11.69 -2.39 -27.63
CA ASP A 210 -11.18 -2.06 -28.95
C ASP A 210 -9.94 -1.21 -28.74
N CYS A 211 -8.76 -1.81 -28.94
CA CYS A 211 -7.52 -1.06 -29.01
C CYS A 211 -7.75 0.05 -30.04
N CYS A 212 -7.78 1.30 -29.58
CA CYS A 212 -7.93 2.49 -30.40
C CYS A 212 -6.70 2.65 -31.30
N ARG A 213 -6.58 1.76 -32.30
CA ARG A 213 -5.77 1.96 -33.48
C ARG A 213 -6.32 3.25 -34.08
N LYS A 214 -5.49 4.29 -34.20
CA LYS A 214 -5.84 5.55 -34.89
C LYS A 214 -6.56 5.21 -36.19
N ARG A 215 -7.89 5.15 -36.18
CA ARG A 215 -8.68 5.02 -37.40
C ARG A 215 -8.54 6.38 -38.04
N SER A 216 -7.82 6.41 -39.16
CA SER A 216 -7.76 7.59 -40.03
C SER A 216 -9.20 8.05 -40.27
N LYS A 217 -9.46 9.36 -40.21
CA LYS A 217 -10.79 9.95 -40.40
C LYS A 217 -11.52 9.37 -41.64
N LYS A 218 -10.75 9.03 -42.69
CA LYS A 218 -11.23 8.36 -43.91
C LYS A 218 -11.86 6.98 -43.69
N GLN A 219 -11.37 6.19 -42.73
CA GLN A 219 -11.93 4.86 -42.44
C GLN A 219 -13.27 4.94 -41.71
N ILE A 220 -13.47 5.97 -40.88
CA ILE A 220 -14.73 6.19 -40.18
C ILE A 220 -15.80 6.62 -41.20
N GLU A 221 -15.46 7.53 -42.13
CA GLU A 221 -16.37 7.93 -43.20
C GLU A 221 -16.77 6.74 -44.09
N GLN A 222 -15.82 5.89 -44.49
CA GLN A 222 -16.13 4.70 -45.28
C GLN A 222 -16.99 3.66 -44.54
N THR A 223 -16.76 3.44 -43.25
CA THR A 223 -17.56 2.47 -42.49
C THR A 223 -18.99 2.99 -42.28
N THR A 224 -19.14 4.31 -42.11
CA THR A 224 -20.45 4.95 -41.93
C THR A 224 -21.27 4.95 -43.24
N GLU A 225 -20.62 5.11 -44.40
CA GLU A 225 -21.27 4.95 -45.71
C GLU A 225 -21.72 3.50 -45.97
N ILE A 226 -20.94 2.50 -45.51
CA ILE A 226 -21.31 1.09 -45.65
C ILE A 226 -22.51 0.74 -44.75
N GLU A 227 -22.52 1.18 -43.49
CA GLU A 227 -23.65 0.93 -42.58
C GLU A 227 -24.94 1.70 -42.95
N LEU A 228 -24.83 2.86 -43.61
CA LEU A 228 -25.99 3.60 -44.14
C LEU A 228 -26.58 2.94 -45.40
N ASN A 229 -25.75 2.32 -46.24
CA ASN A 229 -26.24 1.57 -47.40
C ASN A 229 -26.89 0.23 -47.00
N ASP A 230 -26.31 -0.51 -46.06
CA ASP A 230 -26.89 -1.79 -45.60
C ASP A 230 -28.23 -1.60 -44.86
N ASN A 231 -28.46 -0.45 -44.21
CA ASN A 231 -29.75 -0.15 -43.57
C ASN A 231 -30.82 0.37 -44.55
N ASN A 232 -30.44 0.93 -45.70
CA ASN A 232 -31.41 1.35 -46.72
C ASN A 232 -31.98 0.17 -47.51
N ASP A 233 -31.20 -0.90 -47.71
CA ASP A 233 -31.68 -2.11 -48.39
C ASP A 233 -32.68 -2.91 -47.53
N ILE A 234 -32.60 -2.82 -46.20
CA ILE A 234 -33.53 -3.50 -45.29
C ILE A 234 -34.91 -2.83 -45.30
N ILE A 235 -34.98 -1.50 -45.47
CA ILE A 235 -36.23 -0.74 -45.39
C ILE A 235 -37.08 -0.86 -46.68
N THR A 236 -36.48 -1.13 -47.83
CA THR A 236 -37.23 -1.34 -49.10
C THR A 236 -37.86 -2.72 -49.26
N SER A 237 -37.67 -3.64 -48.30
CA SER A 237 -38.25 -5.00 -48.35
C SER A 237 -39.60 -5.17 -47.64
N TYR A 238 -40.16 -4.08 -47.10
CA TYR A 238 -41.42 -4.09 -46.33
C TYR A 238 -42.52 -3.18 -46.90
N PHE A 239 -42.57 -3.01 -48.23
CA PHE A 239 -43.74 -2.47 -48.92
C PHE A 239 -43.99 -3.19 -50.25
#